data_AF-A0A9E6CUB1-F1
#
_entry.id   AF-A0A9E6CUB1-F1
#
_cell.length_a   1.000
_cell.length_b   1.000
_cell.length_c   1.000
_cell.angle_alpha   90.00
_cell.angle_beta   90.00
_cell.angle_gamma   90.00
#
_symmetry.space_group_name_H-M   'P 1'
#
loop_
_entity.id
_entity.type
_entity.pdbx_description
1 polymer ?
#
loop_
_entity_poly.entity_id
_entity_poly.type
_entity_poly.pdbx_seq_one_letter_code
_entity_poly.pdbx_strand_id
1 'polypeptide(L)'
;MLKQLGKGLILAGFASFAASVAWWYLFFAQLLKEDVKQASACFYQTTTDCAIGNMVISTFGDIPAYSPDLLWLAAGLVGLGIMLLGAKPGTSGK
;
A
#
# COMPACT_ATOMS: atom_id res chain seq x y z
N MET A 1 -25.65 6.99 -5.85
CA MET A 1 -24.71 7.08 -4.71
C MET A 1 -23.67 5.97 -4.72
N LEU A 2 -24.05 4.69 -4.81
CA LEU A 2 -23.10 3.54 -4.77
C LEU A 2 -21.94 3.62 -5.78
N LYS A 3 -22.23 3.99 -7.03
CA LYS A 3 -21.19 4.15 -8.07
C LYS A 3 -20.22 5.32 -7.81
N GLN A 4 -20.70 6.40 -7.18
CA GLN A 4 -19.84 7.53 -6.81
C GLN A 4 -18.95 7.16 -5.62
N LEU A 5 -19.49 6.42 -4.65
CA LEU A 5 -18.74 5.85 -3.54
C LEU A 5 -17.65 4.88 -4.04
N GLY A 6 -17.98 3.99 -5.00
CA GLY A 6 -17.02 3.08 -5.62
C GLY A 6 -15.87 3.82 -6.32
N LYS A 7 -16.17 4.88 -7.09
CA LYS A 7 -15.13 5.75 -7.69
C LYS A 7 -14.26 6.41 -6.63
N GLY A 8 -14.86 6.92 -5.55
CA GLY A 8 -14.13 7.54 -4.44
C GLY A 8 -13.19 6.55 -3.75
N LEU A 9 -13.64 5.32 -3.49
CA LEU A 9 -12.84 4.25 -2.91
C LEU A 9 -11.67 3.82 -3.80
N ILE A 10 -11.89 3.72 -5.12
CA ILE A 10 -10.81 3.45 -6.07
C ILE A 10 -9.78 4.57 -6.06
N LEU A 11 -10.22 5.84 -6.12
CA LEU A 11 -9.33 6.99 -6.10
C LEU A 11 -8.51 7.05 -4.81
N ALA A 12 -9.17 6.86 -3.66
CA ALA A 12 -8.52 6.79 -2.36
C ALA A 12 -7.52 5.62 -2.29
N GLY A 13 -7.91 4.45 -2.79
CA GLY A 13 -7.04 3.27 -2.85
C GLY A 13 -5.78 3.51 -3.70
N PHE A 14 -5.91 4.14 -4.88
CA PHE A 14 -4.75 4.51 -5.69
C PHE A 14 -3.87 5.57 -5.02
N ALA A 15 -4.46 6.57 -4.37
CA ALA A 15 -3.71 7.57 -3.62
C ALA A 15 -2.92 6.94 -2.46
N SER A 16 -3.56 6.06 -1.69
CA SER A 16 -2.90 5.30 -0.62
C SER A 16 -1.82 4.36 -1.14
N PHE A 17 -2.04 3.71 -2.29
CA PHE A 17 -1.03 2.89 -2.94
C PHE A 17 0.21 3.71 -3.33
N ALA A 18 0.01 4.85 -3.99
CA ALA A 18 1.10 5.75 -4.36
C ALA A 18 1.86 6.27 -3.13
N ALA A 19 1.15 6.64 -2.07
CA ALA A 19 1.76 7.04 -0.80
C ALA A 19 2.58 5.89 -0.19
N SER A 20 2.07 4.66 -0.22
CA SER A 20 2.78 3.49 0.29
C SER A 20 4.05 3.18 -0.50
N VAL A 21 4.04 3.33 -1.83
CA VAL A 21 5.21 3.12 -2.69
C VAL A 21 6.24 4.22 -2.49
N ALA A 22 5.81 5.48 -2.45
CA ALA A 22 6.69 6.61 -2.15
C ALA A 22 7.35 6.44 -0.78
N TRP A 23 6.55 5.99 0.20
CA TRP A 23 7.03 5.78 1.55
C TRP A 23 8.08 4.65 1.61
N TRP A 24 7.78 3.49 1.02
CA TRP A 24 8.74 2.40 0.86
C TRP A 24 10.06 2.87 0.21
N TYR A 25 9.96 3.63 -0.89
CA TYR A 25 11.13 4.11 -1.62
C TYR A 25 11.99 5.03 -0.76
N LEU A 26 11.39 6.02 -0.10
CA LEU A 26 12.11 6.96 0.74
C LEU A 26 12.80 6.28 1.93
N PHE A 27 12.15 5.26 2.52
CA PHE A 27 12.73 4.50 3.62
C PHE A 27 13.94 3.67 3.18
N PHE A 28 13.80 2.85 2.12
CA PHE A 28 14.89 1.98 1.67
C PHE A 28 15.97 2.70 0.87
N ALA A 29 15.69 3.89 0.30
CA ALA A 29 16.71 4.73 -0.32
C ALA A 29 17.82 5.11 0.69
N GLN A 30 17.49 5.26 1.98
CA GLN A 30 18.48 5.50 3.03
C GLN A 30 19.40 4.29 3.26
N LEU A 31 18.89 3.06 3.12
CA LEU A 31 19.63 1.83 3.39
C LEU A 31 20.49 1.37 2.20
N LEU A 32 19.93 1.46 0.99
CA LEU A 32 20.44 0.74 -0.19
C LEU A 32 21.04 1.65 -1.26
N LYS A 33 21.22 2.95 -1.00
CA LYS A 33 21.83 3.92 -1.93
C LYS A 33 21.27 3.79 -3.36
N GLU A 34 19.95 3.78 -3.49
CA GLU A 34 19.20 3.67 -4.75
C GLU A 34 19.23 2.29 -5.45
N ASP A 35 19.70 1.21 -4.80
CA ASP A 35 19.54 -0.15 -5.36
C ASP A 35 18.08 -0.64 -5.22
N VAL A 36 17.24 -0.17 -6.14
CA VAL A 36 15.80 -0.46 -6.20
C VAL A 36 15.53 -1.95 -6.35
N LYS A 37 16.44 -2.69 -6.99
CA LYS A 37 16.29 -4.13 -7.21
C LYS A 37 16.38 -4.87 -5.88
N GLN A 38 17.38 -4.56 -5.06
CA GLN A 38 17.50 -5.13 -3.72
C GLN A 38 16.38 -4.63 -2.80
N ALA A 39 15.99 -3.35 -2.91
CA ALA A 39 14.88 -2.79 -2.14
C ALA A 39 13.55 -3.51 -2.44
N SER A 40 13.34 -3.93 -3.69
CA SER A 40 12.09 -4.56 -4.12
C SER A 40 11.85 -5.90 -3.42
N ALA A 41 12.92 -6.60 -3.03
CA ALA A 41 12.82 -7.80 -2.19
C ALA A 41 12.26 -7.48 -0.79
N CYS A 42 12.46 -6.25 -0.31
CA CYS A 42 11.95 -5.77 0.97
C CYS A 42 10.54 -5.17 0.91
N PHE A 43 9.95 -5.05 -0.28
CA PHE A 43 8.62 -4.47 -0.46
C PHE A 43 7.53 -5.22 0.31
N TYR A 44 7.66 -6.55 0.45
CA TYR A 44 6.73 -7.37 1.23
C TYR A 44 7.28 -7.81 2.59
N GLN A 45 8.48 -7.36 2.97
CA GLN A 45 9.18 -7.78 4.20
C GLN A 45 9.24 -9.31 4.40
N THR A 46 9.36 -10.08 3.32
CA THR A 46 9.35 -11.54 3.39
C THR A 46 10.70 -12.16 3.72
N THR A 47 11.78 -11.37 3.75
CA THR A 47 13.14 -11.84 4.02
C THR A 47 13.67 -11.27 5.34
N THR A 48 14.50 -12.07 6.03
CA THR A 48 15.08 -11.72 7.33
C THR A 48 15.94 -10.46 7.26
N ASP A 49 16.70 -10.28 6.17
CA ASP A 49 17.57 -9.11 5.98
C ASP A 49 16.77 -7.80 5.94
N CYS A 50 15.59 -7.84 5.32
CA CYS A 50 14.69 -6.69 5.26
C CYS A 50 14.06 -6.38 6.62
N ALA A 51 13.75 -7.40 7.41
CA ALA A 51 13.26 -7.22 8.78
C ALA A 51 14.32 -6.58 9.69
N ILE A 52 15.57 -7.05 9.59
CA ILE A 52 16.70 -6.48 10.34
C ILE A 52 16.96 -5.04 9.88
N GLY A 53 17.01 -4.79 8.57
CA GLY A 53 17.18 -3.44 8.04
C GLY A 53 16.07 -2.49 8.51
N ASN A 54 14.81 -2.94 8.49
CA ASN A 54 13.67 -2.16 8.97
C ASN A 54 13.79 -1.85 10.47
N MET A 55 14.22 -2.80 11.30
CA MET A 55 14.44 -2.58 12.73
C MET A 55 15.57 -1.57 12.99
N VAL A 56 16.68 -1.69 12.28
CA VAL A 56 17.84 -0.79 12.45
C VAL A 56 17.47 0.63 12.03
N ILE A 57 16.90 0.83 10.84
CA ILE A 57 16.53 2.19 10.38
C ILE A 57 15.42 2.76 11.27
N SER A 58 14.41 1.98 11.64
CA SER A 58 13.32 2.52 12.48
C SER A 58 13.78 2.94 13.88
N THR A 59 14.92 2.43 14.35
CA THR A 59 15.52 2.82 15.64
C THR A 59 16.40 4.07 15.52
N PHE A 60 17.08 4.26 14.38
CA PHE A 60 18.12 5.30 14.22
C PHE A 60 17.81 6.36 13.15
N GLY A 61 16.76 6.17 12.36
CA GLY A 61 16.34 7.06 11.28
C GLY A 61 15.14 7.92 11.67
N ASP A 62 15.00 9.05 10.98
CA ASP A 62 13.93 10.03 11.25
C ASP A 62 12.58 9.65 10.64
N ILE A 63 12.55 8.66 9.75
CA ILE A 63 11.34 8.25 9.05
C ILE A 63 10.84 6.92 9.64
N PRO A 64 9.53 6.77 9.95
CA PRO A 64 8.98 5.58 10.61
C PRO A 64 9.38 4.24 9.98
N ALA A 65 9.15 3.13 10.69
CA ALA A 65 9.31 1.82 10.06
C ALA A 65 8.36 1.69 8.86
N TYR A 66 8.86 1.18 7.73
CA TYR A 66 7.99 0.76 6.66
C TYR A 66 7.12 -0.41 7.14
N SER A 67 5.85 -0.47 6.72
CA SER A 67 4.99 -1.64 6.89
C SER A 67 4.17 -1.90 5.62
N PRO A 68 3.95 -3.17 5.24
CA PRO A 68 3.14 -3.51 4.07
C PRO A 68 1.63 -3.32 4.30
N ASP A 69 1.19 -2.99 5.53
CA ASP A 69 -0.22 -2.86 5.90
C ASP A 69 -0.95 -1.81 5.07
N LEU A 70 -0.31 -0.66 4.81
CA LEU A 70 -0.90 0.40 4.00
C LEU A 70 -1.13 -0.05 2.54
N LEU A 71 -0.28 -0.95 2.05
CA LEU A 71 -0.37 -1.53 0.73
C LEU A 71 -1.56 -2.48 0.62
N TRP A 72 -1.77 -3.31 1.64
CA TRP A 72 -2.94 -4.18 1.75
C TRP A 72 -4.23 -3.40 1.93
N LEU A 73 -4.21 -2.32 2.71
CA LEU A 73 -5.35 -1.40 2.83
C LEU A 73 -5.70 -0.75 1.48
N ALA A 74 -4.69 -0.29 0.74
CA ALA A 74 -4.87 0.26 -0.60
C ALA A 74 -5.47 -0.78 -1.55
N ALA A 75 -4.95 -2.02 -1.56
CA ALA A 75 -5.51 -3.11 -2.34
C ALA A 75 -6.96 -3.43 -1.95
N GLY A 76 -7.27 -3.44 -0.65
CA GLY A 76 -8.62 -3.64 -0.14
C GLY A 76 -9.59 -2.53 -0.58
N LEU A 77 -9.17 -1.26 -0.53
CA LEU A 77 -9.95 -0.11 -0.98
C LEU A 77 -10.26 -0.17 -2.47
N VAL A 78 -9.25 -0.48 -3.30
CA VAL A 78 -9.45 -0.65 -4.75
C VAL A 78 -10.38 -1.83 -5.02
N GLY A 79 -10.15 -2.99 -4.38
CA GLY A 79 -10.99 -4.18 -4.54
C GLY A 79 -12.44 -3.93 -4.17
N LEU A 80 -12.69 -3.30 -3.01
CA LEU A 80 -14.03 -2.91 -2.57
C LEU A 80 -14.67 -1.93 -3.55
N GLY A 81 -13.92 -0.93 -4.02
CA GLY A 81 -14.40 0.04 -5.00
C GLY A 81 -14.81 -0.61 -6.32
N ILE A 82 -14.02 -1.57 -6.82
CA ILE A 82 -14.35 -2.36 -8.02
C ILE A 82 -15.62 -3.19 -7.79
N MET A 83 -15.73 -3.88 -6.66
CA MET A 83 -16.94 -4.65 -6.32
C MET A 83 -18.19 -3.77 -6.28
N LEU A 84 -18.11 -2.57 -5.69
CA LEU A 84 -19.22 -1.62 -5.64
C LEU A 84 -19.59 -1.03 -7.00
N LEU A 85 -18.63 -0.92 -7.93
CA LEU A 85 -18.90 -0.52 -9.32
C LEU A 85 -19.53 -1.65 -10.14
N GLY A 86 -19.08 -2.89 -9.93
CA GLY A 86 -19.57 -4.09 -10.58
C GLY A 86 -20.90 -4.61 -10.01
N ALA A 87 -21.24 -4.20 -8.79
CA ALA A 87 -22.52 -4.53 -8.16
C ALA A 87 -23.68 -3.97 -9.01
N LYS A 88 -24.43 -4.86 -9.66
CA LYS A 88 -25.74 -4.52 -10.21
C LYS A 88 -26.62 -4.10 -9.03
N PRO A 89 -27.34 -2.96 -9.10
CA PRO A 89 -28.36 -2.68 -8.11
C PRO A 89 -29.34 -3.85 -8.17
N GLY A 90 -29.39 -4.65 -7.10
CA GLY A 90 -30.36 -5.71 -6.97
C GLY A 90 -31.75 -5.12 -7.18
N THR A 91 -32.48 -5.73 -8.09
CA THR A 91 -33.94 -5.69 -8.13
C THR A 91 -34.47 -5.81 -6.70
N SER A 92 -34.94 -4.71 -6.13
CA SER A 92 -35.84 -4.74 -4.98
C SER A 92 -37.12 -5.36 -5.50
N GLY A 93 -37.18 -6.69 -5.43
CA GLY A 93 -38.35 -7.47 -5.77
C GLY A 93 -39.41 -7.24 -4.71
N LYS A 94 -40.50 -6.60 -5.15
CA LYS A 94 -41.80 -6.42 -4.50
C LYS A 94 -41.87 -5.43 -3.35
#